data_AF-A0A9D8RXG2-F1
#
_entry.id   AF-A0A9D8RXG2-F1
#
_cell.length_a   1.000
_cell.length_b   1.000
_cell.length_c   1.000
_cell.angle_alpha   90.00
_cell.angle_beta   90.00
_cell.angle_gamma   90.00
#
_symmetry.space_group_name_H-M   'P 1'
#
loop_
_entity.id
_entity.type
_entity.pdbx_description
1 polymer ?
#
loop_
_entity_poly.entity_id
_entity_poly.type
_entity_poly.pdbx_seq_one_letter_code
_entity_poly.pdbx_strand_id
1 'polypeptide(L)'
;SIAIGKLDYYKARDVLIINFPTKIHFKYPSKIEWIEAGLRQFVSTYRSEGVTSVAFPRLGTSNGGLNWDDVSALMEKFLSPLDIDVYICLDRKGAEGLEKNMVDKYNNTSFAYPIEGVRLTRKQIDVLENSKPINRFWQIKELDGIGITCYKRLFNYCKSETDTHAEQISFDEWFQ
;
A
#
# COMPACT_ATOMS: atom_id res chain seq x y z
N SER A 1 2.36 -1.84 -28.06
CA SER A 1 3.48 -1.28 -27.29
C SER A 1 2.94 -0.32 -26.25
N ILE A 2 3.43 -0.42 -25.02
CA ILE A 2 3.10 0.47 -23.92
C ILE A 2 3.88 1.78 -24.12
N ALA A 3 3.19 2.92 -24.05
CA ALA A 3 3.78 4.23 -24.21
C ALA A 3 3.09 5.25 -23.30
N ILE A 4 3.77 6.32 -22.95
CA ILE A 4 3.17 7.43 -22.19
C ILE A 4 1.95 7.97 -22.94
N GLY A 5 0.84 8.16 -22.22
CA GLY A 5 -0.43 8.58 -22.81
C GLY A 5 -1.09 7.52 -23.70
N LYS A 6 -0.64 6.27 -23.61
CA LYS A 6 -1.25 5.10 -24.26
C LYS A 6 -1.52 3.99 -23.25
N LEU A 7 -2.76 3.95 -22.76
CA LEU A 7 -3.37 2.89 -21.99
C LEU A 7 -3.45 1.63 -22.82
N ASP A 8 -3.21 0.52 -22.14
CA ASP A 8 -3.31 -0.82 -22.69
C ASP A 8 -4.34 -1.61 -21.88
N TYR A 9 -5.32 -2.16 -22.58
CA TYR A 9 -6.50 -2.78 -22.01
C TYR A 9 -6.41 -4.29 -22.18
N TYR A 10 -6.39 -5.01 -21.07
CA TYR A 10 -6.27 -6.47 -21.05
C TYR A 10 -7.48 -7.09 -20.34
N LYS A 11 -8.26 -7.88 -21.08
CA LYS A 11 -9.42 -8.59 -20.54
C LYS A 11 -8.96 -9.88 -19.87
N ALA A 12 -9.05 -9.94 -18.55
CA ALA A 12 -8.67 -11.09 -17.73
C ALA A 12 -9.92 -11.71 -17.09
N ARG A 13 -10.45 -12.80 -17.68
CA ARG A 13 -11.70 -13.45 -17.24
C ARG A 13 -12.83 -12.42 -17.11
N ASP A 14 -13.19 -12.06 -15.88
CA ASP A 14 -14.31 -11.19 -15.53
C ASP A 14 -13.90 -9.74 -15.20
N VAL A 15 -12.60 -9.43 -15.25
CA VAL A 15 -12.07 -8.09 -14.96
C VAL A 15 -11.29 -7.51 -16.13
N LEU A 16 -11.39 -6.20 -16.31
CA LEU A 16 -10.57 -5.44 -17.25
C LEU A 16 -9.38 -4.84 -16.52
N ILE A 17 -8.18 -5.24 -16.91
CA ILE A 17 -6.93 -4.66 -16.40
C ILE A 17 -6.53 -3.53 -17.34
N ILE A 18 -6.34 -2.33 -16.79
CA ILE A 18 -5.89 -1.15 -17.54
C ILE A 18 -4.46 -0.84 -17.11
N ASN A 19 -3.51 -1.12 -17.99
CA ASN A 19 -2.12 -0.76 -17.79
C ASN A 19 -1.98 0.75 -17.99
N PHE A 20 -1.68 1.47 -16.91
CA PHE A 20 -1.53 2.92 -16.90
C PHE A 20 -0.03 3.29 -16.82
N PRO A 21 0.61 3.70 -17.94
CA PRO A 21 2.04 3.93 -17.95
C PRO A 21 2.39 5.24 -17.23
N THR A 22 2.94 5.11 -16.03
CA THR A 22 3.36 6.26 -15.21
C THR A 22 4.85 6.57 -15.35
N LYS A 23 5.63 5.74 -16.04
CA LYS A 23 7.08 5.90 -16.21
C LYS A 23 7.51 5.36 -17.57
N ILE A 24 8.52 5.97 -18.18
CA ILE A 24 9.17 5.44 -19.40
C ILE A 24 10.18 4.35 -19.03
N HIS A 25 10.90 4.54 -17.92
CA HIS A 25 11.87 3.58 -17.40
C HIS A 25 11.70 3.50 -15.88
N PHE A 26 11.78 2.30 -15.31
CA PHE A 26 11.57 2.07 -13.88
C PHE A 26 12.53 2.88 -12.97
N LYS A 27 13.70 3.26 -13.51
CA LYS A 27 14.79 3.98 -12.81
C LYS A 27 14.55 5.48 -12.62
N TYR A 28 13.87 6.15 -13.55
CA TYR A 28 13.71 7.62 -13.54
C TYR A 28 12.41 8.03 -12.87
N PRO A 29 12.23 9.24 -12.32
CA PRO A 29 10.95 9.65 -11.73
C PRO A 29 9.80 9.69 -12.75
N SER A 30 8.57 9.74 -12.24
CA SER A 30 7.37 10.02 -13.04
C SER A 30 7.32 11.51 -13.40
N LYS A 31 6.38 11.89 -14.27
CA LYS A 31 6.05 13.28 -14.58
C LYS A 31 4.55 13.49 -14.56
N ILE A 32 4.10 14.65 -14.09
CA ILE A 32 2.68 14.93 -13.94
C ILE A 32 1.94 14.93 -15.29
N GLU A 33 2.63 15.36 -16.36
CA GLU A 33 2.06 15.40 -17.72
C GLU A 33 1.79 13.98 -18.27
N TRP A 34 2.52 12.98 -17.78
CA TRP A 34 2.28 11.57 -18.14
C TRP A 34 1.00 11.05 -17.52
N ILE A 35 0.72 11.47 -16.29
CA ILE A 35 -0.54 11.17 -15.59
C ILE A 35 -1.70 11.87 -16.31
N GLU A 36 -1.55 13.14 -16.64
CA GLU A 36 -2.57 13.89 -17.39
C GLU A 36 -2.88 13.21 -18.74
N ALA A 37 -1.85 12.83 -19.50
CA ALA A 37 -2.04 12.19 -20.80
C ALA A 37 -2.80 10.85 -20.68
N GLY A 38 -2.46 10.03 -19.69
CA GLY A 38 -3.17 8.77 -19.44
C GLY A 38 -4.61 8.98 -18.98
N LEU A 39 -4.87 9.97 -18.10
CA LEU A 39 -6.22 10.30 -17.66
C LEU A 39 -7.09 10.81 -18.82
N ARG A 40 -6.54 11.72 -19.65
CA ARG A 40 -7.21 12.22 -20.84
C ARG A 40 -7.60 11.09 -21.79
N GLN A 41 -6.70 10.13 -21.99
CA GLN A 41 -7.02 8.98 -22.81
C GLN A 41 -8.10 8.11 -22.17
N PHE A 42 -8.01 7.81 -20.87
CA PHE A 42 -9.03 7.04 -20.15
C PHE A 42 -10.42 7.65 -20.35
N VAL A 43 -10.55 8.96 -20.14
CA VAL A 43 -11.82 9.69 -20.35
C VAL A 43 -12.33 9.55 -21.78
N SER A 44 -11.44 9.52 -22.78
CA SER A 44 -11.83 9.37 -24.18
C SER A 44 -12.25 7.95 -24.58
N THR A 45 -11.84 6.92 -23.84
CA THR A 45 -12.00 5.51 -24.25
C THR A 45 -12.85 4.66 -23.29
N TYR A 46 -13.08 5.07 -22.05
CA TYR A 46 -13.72 4.19 -21.05
C TYR A 46 -15.09 3.64 -21.50
N ARG A 47 -15.92 4.45 -22.17
CA ARG A 47 -17.22 4.00 -22.70
C ARG A 47 -17.07 2.96 -23.81
N SER A 48 -16.19 3.20 -24.79
CA SER A 48 -15.97 2.27 -25.90
C SER A 48 -15.32 0.97 -25.44
N GLU A 49 -14.52 1.02 -24.37
CA GLU A 49 -13.92 -0.15 -23.73
C GLU A 49 -14.88 -0.88 -22.76
N GLY A 50 -16.10 -0.35 -22.55
CA GLY A 50 -17.13 -0.97 -21.73
C GLY A 50 -16.89 -0.87 -20.22
N VAL A 51 -16.12 0.12 -19.77
CA VAL A 51 -15.84 0.36 -18.35
C VAL A 51 -17.08 0.98 -17.70
N THR A 52 -17.65 0.31 -16.71
CA THR A 52 -18.80 0.79 -15.92
C THR A 52 -18.44 1.14 -14.48
N SER A 53 -17.29 0.68 -14.01
CA SER A 53 -16.66 1.07 -12.75
C SER A 53 -15.15 0.89 -12.84
N VAL A 54 -14.37 1.64 -12.05
CA VAL A 54 -12.90 1.58 -12.08
C VAL A 54 -12.30 1.94 -10.72
N ALA A 55 -11.23 1.22 -10.35
CA ALA A 55 -10.40 1.56 -9.20
C ALA A 55 -9.01 2.01 -9.68
N PHE A 56 -8.58 3.20 -9.25
CA PHE A 56 -7.25 3.75 -9.51
C PHE A 56 -6.39 3.70 -8.25
N PRO A 57 -5.10 3.33 -8.36
CA PRO A 57 -4.13 3.58 -7.30
C PRO A 57 -3.69 5.05 -7.29
N ARG A 58 -2.84 5.44 -6.34
CA ARG A 58 -2.16 6.75 -6.36
C ARG A 58 -1.12 6.79 -7.49
N LEU A 59 -1.50 7.38 -8.62
CA LEU A 59 -0.72 7.32 -9.86
C LEU A 59 0.61 8.09 -9.74
N GLY A 60 1.73 7.38 -9.90
CA GLY A 60 3.05 7.99 -10.00
C GLY A 60 3.61 8.64 -8.72
N THR A 61 2.99 8.45 -7.55
CA THR A 61 3.39 9.12 -6.30
C THR A 61 4.39 8.36 -5.45
N SER A 62 4.41 7.02 -5.53
CA SER A 62 5.36 6.17 -4.81
C SER A 62 6.74 6.20 -5.50
N ASN A 63 7.14 5.13 -6.19
CA ASN A 63 8.39 5.07 -6.96
C ASN A 63 8.50 6.12 -8.09
N GLY A 64 7.43 6.85 -8.38
CA GLY A 64 7.42 7.96 -9.33
C GLY A 64 7.73 9.32 -8.68
N GLY A 65 7.57 9.46 -7.36
CA GLY A 65 7.94 10.65 -6.59
C GLY A 65 7.05 11.89 -6.80
N LEU A 66 5.90 11.76 -7.45
CA LEU A 66 4.96 12.89 -7.58
C LEU A 66 4.28 13.21 -6.24
N ASN A 67 4.03 14.49 -5.99
CA ASN A 67 3.24 14.92 -4.85
C ASN A 67 1.79 14.43 -5.00
N TRP A 68 1.23 13.85 -3.92
CA TRP A 68 -0.13 13.33 -3.93
C TRP A 68 -1.20 14.41 -4.07
N ASP A 69 -1.01 15.59 -3.51
CA ASP A 69 -2.01 16.66 -3.57
C ASP A 69 -2.16 17.15 -5.03
N ASP A 70 -1.05 17.28 -5.75
CA ASP A 70 -1.06 17.65 -7.18
C ASP A 70 -1.71 16.56 -8.04
N VAL A 71 -1.36 15.29 -7.81
CA VAL A 71 -1.91 14.15 -8.56
C VAL A 71 -3.40 13.97 -8.27
N SER A 72 -3.82 14.09 -7.00
CA SER A 72 -5.21 13.89 -6.60
C SER A 72 -6.12 14.97 -7.18
N ALA A 73 -5.72 16.24 -7.13
CA ALA A 73 -6.44 17.32 -7.79
C ALA A 73 -6.57 17.11 -9.31
N LEU A 74 -5.51 16.60 -9.95
CA LEU A 74 -5.53 16.26 -11.38
C LEU A 74 -6.48 15.08 -11.67
N MET A 75 -6.43 14.03 -10.86
CA MET A 75 -7.34 12.88 -11.00
C MET A 75 -8.79 13.30 -10.83
N GLU A 76 -9.10 14.10 -9.80
CA GLU A 76 -10.45 14.60 -9.55
C GLU A 76 -10.97 15.43 -10.73
N LYS A 77 -10.13 16.32 -11.28
CA LYS A 77 -10.47 17.13 -12.47
C LYS A 77 -10.93 16.29 -13.66
N PHE A 78 -10.29 15.15 -13.93
CA PHE A 78 -10.62 14.30 -15.08
C PHE A 78 -11.67 13.24 -14.79
N LEU A 79 -11.73 12.72 -13.57
CA LEU A 79 -12.54 11.56 -13.23
C LEU A 79 -13.90 11.91 -12.61
N SER A 80 -14.02 13.02 -11.88
CA SER A 80 -15.30 13.44 -11.28
C SER A 80 -16.44 13.70 -12.29
N PRO A 81 -16.20 14.12 -13.56
CA PRO A 81 -17.28 14.32 -14.52
C PRO A 81 -17.80 13.02 -15.16
N LEU A 82 -17.21 11.87 -14.84
CA LEU A 82 -17.58 10.59 -15.47
C LEU A 82 -18.88 10.05 -14.88
N ASP A 83 -19.66 9.36 -15.73
CA ASP A 83 -20.93 8.73 -15.40
C ASP A 83 -20.78 7.27 -14.93
N ILE A 84 -19.68 6.97 -14.23
CA ILE A 84 -19.33 5.64 -13.74
C ILE A 84 -18.80 5.72 -12.30
N ASP A 85 -18.85 4.60 -11.59
CA ASP A 85 -18.25 4.52 -10.26
C ASP A 85 -16.72 4.56 -10.35
N VAL A 86 -16.11 5.57 -9.73
CA VAL A 86 -14.66 5.75 -9.67
C VAL A 86 -14.19 5.67 -8.22
N TYR A 87 -13.25 4.77 -7.95
CA TYR A 87 -12.61 4.63 -6.65
C TYR A 87 -11.13 5.01 -6.76
N ILE A 88 -10.63 5.83 -5.83
CA ILE A 88 -9.20 6.12 -5.69
C ILE A 88 -8.71 5.41 -4.43
N CYS A 89 -7.88 4.39 -4.60
CA CYS A 89 -7.28 3.60 -3.52
C CYS A 89 -6.14 4.40 -2.89
N LEU A 90 -6.38 4.97 -1.70
CA LEU A 90 -5.43 5.87 -1.04
C LEU A 90 -4.27 5.15 -0.31
N ASP A 91 -4.23 3.82 -0.27
CA ASP A 91 -3.33 3.02 0.58
C ASP A 91 -3.28 3.48 2.06
N ARG A 92 -4.30 4.22 2.51
CA ARG A 92 -4.42 4.79 3.86
C ARG A 92 -5.46 4.07 4.70
N LYS A 93 -5.67 2.78 4.46
CA LYS A 93 -6.31 1.98 5.51
C LYS A 93 -5.26 1.75 6.59
N GLY A 94 -5.56 2.21 7.80
CA GLY A 94 -4.93 1.66 9.00
C GLY A 94 -5.11 0.15 9.00
N ALA A 95 -4.36 -0.54 9.83
CA ALA A 95 -4.47 -1.98 9.91
C ALA A 95 -5.95 -2.42 10.05
N GLU A 96 -6.35 -3.46 9.32
CA GLU A 96 -7.68 -4.09 9.40
C GLU A 96 -7.49 -5.60 9.67
N GLY A 97 -8.54 -6.26 10.16
CA GLY A 97 -8.53 -7.71 10.42
C GLY A 97 -7.37 -8.15 11.33
N LEU A 98 -6.64 -9.19 10.91
CA LEU A 98 -5.50 -9.75 11.65
C LEU A 98 -4.41 -8.69 11.93
N GLU A 99 -4.06 -7.87 10.94
CA GLU A 99 -3.04 -6.83 11.12
C GLU A 99 -3.47 -5.85 12.21
N LYS A 100 -4.77 -5.52 12.28
CA LYS A 100 -5.27 -4.58 13.30
C LYS A 100 -5.04 -5.11 14.70
N ASN A 101 -5.37 -6.38 14.92
CA ASN A 101 -5.15 -7.02 16.21
C ASN A 101 -3.66 -7.05 16.58
N MET A 102 -2.79 -7.33 15.61
CA MET A 102 -1.34 -7.30 15.81
C MET A 102 -0.81 -5.90 16.14
N VAL A 103 -1.27 -4.87 15.43
CA VAL A 103 -0.91 -3.46 15.68
C VAL A 103 -1.40 -3.01 17.05
N ASP A 104 -2.62 -3.38 17.44
CA ASP A 104 -3.17 -3.06 18.75
C ASP A 104 -2.37 -3.73 19.86
N LYS A 105 -2.03 -5.01 19.70
CA LYS A 105 -1.17 -5.72 20.65
C LYS A 105 0.20 -5.04 20.75
N TYR A 106 0.85 -4.75 19.63
CA TYR A 106 2.14 -4.04 19.62
C TYR A 106 2.08 -2.70 20.37
N ASN A 107 1.07 -1.88 20.09
CA ASN A 107 0.93 -0.55 20.69
C ASN A 107 0.64 -0.62 22.20
N ASN A 108 -0.03 -1.69 22.67
CA ASN A 108 -0.36 -1.89 24.08
C ASN A 108 0.70 -2.68 24.87
N THR A 109 1.59 -3.41 24.22
CA THR A 109 2.70 -4.15 24.86
C THR A 109 3.80 -3.19 25.29
N SER A 110 4.20 -3.15 26.56
CA SER A 110 5.48 -2.52 26.93
C SER A 110 6.65 -3.49 26.67
N PHE A 111 7.59 -3.07 25.83
CA PHE A 111 8.82 -3.80 25.49
C PHE A 111 9.95 -3.59 26.51
N ALA A 112 9.73 -2.71 27.50
CA ALA A 112 10.66 -2.52 28.62
C ALA A 112 10.80 -3.77 29.50
N TYR A 113 9.82 -4.69 29.44
CA TYR A 113 9.81 -5.94 30.19
C TYR A 113 10.11 -7.14 29.28
N PRO A 114 10.71 -8.23 29.82
CA PRO A 114 10.95 -9.44 29.05
C PRO A 114 9.66 -10.04 28.49
N ILE A 115 9.71 -10.43 27.22
CA ILE A 115 8.61 -11.07 26.50
C ILE A 115 9.09 -12.43 25.99
N GLU A 116 8.29 -13.47 26.22
CA GLU A 116 8.61 -14.81 25.74
C GLU A 116 8.76 -14.84 24.22
N GLY A 117 9.81 -15.49 23.72
CA GLY A 117 10.10 -15.58 22.28
C GLY A 117 10.65 -14.32 21.63
N VAL A 118 10.69 -13.18 22.33
CA VAL A 118 11.17 -11.89 21.81
C VAL A 118 12.42 -11.44 22.58
N ARG A 119 13.59 -11.58 21.96
CA ARG A 119 14.86 -11.08 22.51
C ARG A 119 15.22 -9.74 21.88
N LEU A 120 15.34 -8.71 22.70
CA LEU A 120 15.65 -7.33 22.31
C LEU A 120 16.89 -6.82 23.04
N THR A 121 17.72 -6.06 22.33
CA THR A 121 18.77 -5.23 22.95
C THR A 121 18.17 -3.94 23.51
N ARG A 122 18.91 -3.23 24.37
CA ARG A 122 18.43 -1.95 24.93
C ARG A 122 18.07 -0.93 23.84
N LYS A 123 18.94 -0.80 22.83
CA LYS A 123 18.68 0.09 21.67
C LYS A 123 17.38 -0.28 20.95
N GLN A 124 17.09 -1.57 20.78
CA GLN A 124 15.87 -2.01 20.13
C GLN A 124 14.63 -1.72 20.99
N ILE A 125 14.71 -1.89 22.31
CA ILE A 125 13.62 -1.50 23.22
C ILE A 125 13.32 -0.01 23.07
N ASP A 126 14.34 0.84 23.13
CA ASP A 126 14.17 2.29 23.02
C ASP A 126 13.55 2.67 21.65
N VAL A 127 13.99 2.04 20.56
CA VAL A 127 13.42 2.26 19.21
C VAL A 127 11.95 1.85 19.13
N LEU A 128 11.58 0.67 19.66
CA LEU A 128 10.22 0.15 19.59
C LEU A 128 9.25 0.93 20.49
N GLU A 129 9.68 1.39 21.67
CA GLU A 129 8.86 2.23 22.55
C GLU A 129 8.64 3.61 21.93
N ASN A 130 9.68 4.23 21.37
CA ASN A 130 9.59 5.55 20.75
C ASN A 130 8.83 5.54 19.40
N SER A 131 8.65 4.38 18.78
CA SER A 131 7.91 4.26 17.52
C SER A 131 6.39 4.23 17.70
N LYS A 132 5.89 4.14 18.94
CA LYS A 132 4.46 4.00 19.20
C LYS A 132 3.73 5.36 19.16
N PRO A 133 2.47 5.40 18.68
CA PRO A 133 1.74 4.29 18.07
C PRO A 133 2.17 4.05 16.62
N ILE A 134 2.19 2.80 16.20
CA ILE A 134 2.23 2.43 14.77
C ILE A 134 0.79 2.20 14.27
N ASN A 135 0.55 2.42 12.98
CA ASN A 135 -0.76 2.20 12.34
C ASN A 135 -0.76 1.00 11.39
N ARG A 136 0.43 0.52 11.01
CA ARG A 136 0.65 -0.66 10.18
C ARG A 136 1.83 -1.45 10.72
N PHE A 137 1.71 -2.78 10.74
CA PHE A 137 2.72 -3.63 11.38
C PHE A 137 4.05 -3.63 10.60
N TRP A 138 4.00 -3.42 9.28
CA TRP A 138 5.21 -3.31 8.45
C TRP A 138 6.09 -2.10 8.77
N GLN A 139 5.55 -1.05 9.41
CA GLN A 139 6.34 0.14 9.81
C GLN A 139 7.52 -0.22 10.72
N ILE A 140 7.40 -1.31 11.50
CA ILE A 140 8.47 -1.81 12.37
C ILE A 140 9.74 -2.17 11.55
N LYS A 141 9.58 -2.61 10.29
CA LYS A 141 10.69 -2.97 9.40
C LYS A 141 11.52 -1.75 8.97
N GLU A 142 10.93 -0.57 8.98
CA GLU A 142 11.59 0.68 8.60
C GLU A 142 12.35 1.33 9.77
N LEU A 143 12.20 0.79 10.98
CA LEU A 143 12.86 1.32 12.17
C LEU A 143 14.35 0.95 12.21
N ASP A 144 15.19 1.98 12.38
CA ASP A 144 16.63 1.82 12.47
C ASP A 144 17.05 0.88 13.60
N GLY A 145 17.77 -0.19 13.25
CA GLY A 145 18.22 -1.21 14.21
C GLY A 145 17.26 -2.39 14.40
N ILE A 146 16.13 -2.41 13.69
CA ILE A 146 15.22 -3.56 13.63
C ILE A 146 15.52 -4.41 12.41
N GLY A 147 16.35 -5.43 12.60
CA GLY A 147 16.65 -6.42 11.55
C GLY A 147 15.51 -7.43 11.35
N ILE A 148 15.56 -8.16 10.23
CA ILE A 148 14.53 -9.13 9.83
C ILE A 148 14.21 -10.20 10.90
N THR A 149 15.22 -10.68 11.63
CA THR A 149 15.02 -11.65 12.71
C THR A 149 14.26 -11.06 13.90
N CYS A 150 14.50 -9.78 14.21
CA CYS A 150 13.76 -9.06 15.25
C CYS A 150 12.31 -8.85 14.83
N TYR A 151 12.10 -8.40 13.59
CA TYR A 151 10.79 -8.24 12.98
C TYR A 151 9.98 -9.55 13.01
N LYS A 152 10.59 -10.69 12.63
CA LYS A 152 9.95 -12.02 12.67
C LYS A 152 9.51 -12.44 14.08
N ARG A 153 10.32 -12.14 15.10
CA ARG A 153 9.97 -12.44 16.50
C ARG A 153 8.78 -11.61 16.97
N LEU A 154 8.80 -10.30 16.65
CA LEU A 154 7.69 -9.40 16.95
C LEU A 154 6.41 -9.84 16.24
N PHE A 155 6.50 -10.24 14.96
CA PHE A 155 5.38 -10.80 14.20
C PHE A 155 4.75 -12.00 14.92
N ASN A 156 5.57 -13.00 15.26
CA ASN A 156 5.09 -14.21 15.93
C ASN A 156 4.43 -13.89 17.28
N TYR A 157 5.02 -12.99 18.07
CA TYR A 157 4.47 -12.57 19.35
C TYR A 157 3.14 -11.81 19.21
N CYS A 158 3.06 -10.85 18.29
CA CYS A 158 1.84 -10.07 18.09
C CYS A 158 0.71 -10.89 17.48
N LYS A 159 1.02 -11.96 16.73
CA LYS A 159 0.05 -12.88 16.16
C LYS A 159 -0.50 -13.90 17.17
N SER A 160 0.31 -14.37 18.13
CA SER A 160 0.02 -15.58 18.93
C SER A 160 -1.18 -15.53 19.88
N GLU A 161 -1.87 -14.40 20.01
CA GLU A 161 -3.04 -14.23 20.90
C GLU A 161 -4.30 -13.78 20.17
N THR A 162 -4.23 -13.64 18.84
CA THR A 162 -5.37 -13.18 18.03
C THR A 162 -6.15 -14.35 17.41
N ASP A 163 -5.82 -15.58 17.80
CA ASP A 163 -6.36 -16.84 17.26
C ASP A 163 -7.73 -17.20 17.87
N THR A 164 -8.76 -16.50 17.42
CA THR A 164 -10.13 -17.05 17.37
C THR A 164 -10.57 -17.15 15.90
N HIS A 165 -10.13 -18.23 15.23
CA HIS A 165 -10.71 -18.75 13.98
C HIS A 165 -10.75 -17.81 12.75
N ALA A 166 -9.60 -17.26 12.32
CA ALA A 166 -9.47 -16.72 10.96
C ALA A 166 -8.01 -16.82 10.44
N GLU A 167 -7.84 -17.56 9.33
CA GLU A 167 -6.69 -17.59 8.40
C GLU A 167 -5.25 -17.56 8.99
N GLN A 168 -4.59 -18.72 8.99
CA GLN A 168 -3.19 -18.86 9.40
C GLN A 168 -2.21 -18.33 8.34
N ILE A 169 -2.05 -17.00 8.22
CA ILE A 169 -1.01 -16.41 7.35
C ILE A 169 0.38 -16.63 7.96
N SER A 170 1.25 -17.39 7.30
CA SER A 170 2.63 -17.61 7.74
C SER A 170 3.48 -16.33 7.68
N PHE A 171 4.62 -16.29 8.37
CA PHE A 171 5.54 -15.15 8.28
C PHE A 171 6.03 -14.94 6.84
N ASP A 172 6.25 -16.01 6.09
CA ASP A 172 6.77 -15.93 4.74
C ASP A 172 5.71 -15.37 3.77
N GLU A 173 4.43 -15.73 3.94
CA GLU A 173 3.30 -15.12 3.22
C GLU A 173 3.07 -13.66 3.62
N TRP A 174 3.25 -13.32 4.89
CA TRP A 174 3.16 -11.94 5.39
C TRP A 174 4.25 -11.03 4.80
N PHE A 175 5.42 -11.59 4.49
CA PHE A 175 6.61 -10.83 4.13
C PHE A 175 6.76 -10.55 2.63
N GLN A 176 5.98 -11.22 1.77
CA GLN A 176 5.93 -10.97 0.32
C GLN A 176 5.16 -9.69 -0.01
#